data_AF-A0A939M3W8-F1
#
_entry.id   AF-A0A939M3W8-F1
#
_cell.length_a   1.000
_cell.length_b   1.000
_cell.length_c   1.000
_cell.angle_alpha   90.00
_cell.angle_beta   90.00
_cell.angle_gamma   90.00
#
_symmetry.space_group_name_H-M   'P 1'
#
loop_
_entity.id
_entity.type
_entity.pdbx_description
1 polymer ?
#
loop_
_entity_poly.entity_id
_entity_poly.type
_entity_poly.pdbx_seq_one_letter_code
_entity_poly.pdbx_strand_id
1 'polypeptide(L)'
;MQIAINTAVLKSVHAMTEEEAGETIGQTRRVRINEDTLIEPERQKDEFTVEAPNLDDGLLFINLIDVHGASIADLAYDLKAGKFRRFESDTKPAASAKANPQADPGRDLGLALQIGNRTAVTTFLKHHPKGFYADLAKAQLEKIETEEAAAKKP
;
A
#
# COMPACT_ATOMS: atom_id res chain seq x y z
N MET A 1 -16.48 -17.70 13.85
CA MET A 1 -16.35 -18.79 12.86
C MET A 1 -14.87 -19.11 12.70
N GLN A 2 -14.55 -20.35 12.37
CA GLN A 2 -13.16 -20.75 12.11
C GLN A 2 -12.93 -20.78 10.59
N ILE A 3 -11.88 -20.09 10.15
CA ILE A 3 -11.47 -20.03 8.75
C ILE A 3 -10.11 -20.73 8.67
N ALA A 4 -10.04 -21.82 7.91
CA ALA A 4 -8.81 -22.57 7.70
C ALA A 4 -8.05 -22.01 6.50
N ILE A 5 -6.79 -21.64 6.70
CA ILE A 5 -5.89 -21.09 5.68
C ILE A 5 -4.72 -22.06 5.53
N ASN A 6 -4.65 -22.72 4.37
CA ASN A 6 -3.57 -23.63 4.00
C ASN A 6 -2.80 -23.12 2.80
N THR A 7 -1.73 -23.83 2.44
CA THR A 7 -0.88 -23.47 1.30
C THR A 7 -1.66 -23.43 0.00
N ALA A 8 -2.67 -24.28 -0.19
CA ALA A 8 -3.50 -24.27 -1.40
C ALA A 8 -4.34 -22.99 -1.53
N VAL A 9 -4.81 -22.41 -0.43
CA VAL A 9 -5.48 -21.11 -0.41
C VAL A 9 -4.51 -20.02 -0.87
N LEU A 10 -3.32 -19.96 -0.27
CA LEU A 10 -2.32 -18.96 -0.63
C LEU A 10 -1.90 -19.07 -2.10
N LYS A 11 -1.65 -20.28 -2.59
CA LYS A 11 -1.37 -20.58 -4.01
C LYS A 11 -2.51 -20.13 -4.92
N SER A 12 -3.77 -20.40 -4.55
CA SER A 12 -4.92 -20.05 -5.38
C SER A 12 -5.19 -18.54 -5.41
N VAL A 13 -4.94 -17.87 -4.29
CA VAL A 13 -5.24 -16.45 -4.09
C VAL A 13 -4.15 -15.55 -4.66
N HIS A 14 -2.89 -15.89 -4.40
CA HIS A 14 -1.72 -15.10 -4.80
C HIS A 14 -0.97 -15.68 -6.01
N ALA A 15 -1.40 -16.83 -6.55
CA ALA A 15 -0.69 -17.53 -7.62
C ALA A 15 0.77 -17.86 -7.27
N MET A 16 1.06 -18.05 -5.98
CA MET A 16 2.40 -18.37 -5.47
C MET A 16 2.74 -19.86 -5.62
N THR A 17 4.02 -20.19 -5.52
CA THR A 17 4.50 -21.57 -5.54
C THR A 17 4.21 -22.29 -4.21
N GLU A 18 4.34 -23.62 -4.21
CA GLU A 18 4.15 -24.42 -2.98
C GLU A 18 5.18 -24.08 -1.91
N GLU A 19 6.40 -23.78 -2.32
CA GLU A 19 7.50 -23.40 -1.44
C GLU A 19 7.25 -22.03 -0.79
N GLU A 20 6.87 -21.02 -1.59
CA GLU A 20 6.51 -19.68 -1.08
C GLU A 20 5.30 -19.71 -0.14
N ALA A 21 4.29 -20.52 -0.47
CA ALA A 21 3.12 -20.68 0.38
C ALA A 21 3.49 -21.34 1.72
N GLY A 22 4.33 -22.38 1.70
CA GLY A 22 4.85 -23.02 2.91
C GLY A 22 5.68 -22.07 3.77
N GLU A 23 6.54 -21.26 3.14
CA GLU A 23 7.34 -20.25 3.83
C GLU A 23 6.46 -19.18 4.48
N THR A 24 5.46 -18.68 3.74
CA THR A 24 4.50 -17.69 4.24
C THR A 24 3.77 -18.21 5.48
N ILE A 25 3.27 -19.46 5.44
CA ILE A 25 2.63 -20.09 6.60
C ILE A 25 3.60 -20.24 7.78
N GLY A 26 4.84 -20.65 7.51
CA GLY A 26 5.88 -20.80 8.54
C GLY A 26 6.24 -19.49 9.23
N GLN A 27 6.38 -18.41 8.45
CA GLN A 27 6.69 -17.05 8.92
C GLN A 27 5.52 -16.38 9.62
N THR A 28 4.28 -16.69 9.21
CA THR A 28 3.07 -16.11 9.81
C THR A 28 3.00 -16.42 11.29
N ARG A 29 3.19 -15.40 12.13
CA ARG A 29 3.12 -15.53 13.58
C ARG A 29 1.79 -15.07 14.14
N ARG A 30 1.23 -14.01 13.54
CA ARG A 30 -0.02 -13.38 13.95
C ARG A 30 -0.88 -13.11 12.73
N VAL A 31 -2.18 -13.00 12.94
CA VAL A 31 -3.12 -12.67 11.87
C VAL A 31 -3.96 -11.48 12.31
N ARG A 32 -4.10 -10.49 11.44
CA ARG A 32 -4.91 -9.31 11.68
C ARG A 32 -6.15 -9.38 10.81
N ILE A 33 -7.33 -9.35 11.44
CA ILE A 33 -8.62 -9.34 10.77
C ILE A 33 -9.23 -7.93 10.85
N ASN A 34 -9.71 -7.40 9.72
CA ASN A 34 -10.41 -6.10 9.63
C ASN A 34 -9.65 -4.91 10.24
N GLU A 35 -8.31 -4.93 10.17
CA GLU A 35 -7.39 -3.91 10.71
C GLU A 35 -7.44 -3.66 12.23
N ASP A 36 -8.46 -4.11 12.96
CA ASP A 36 -8.57 -3.88 14.40
C ASP A 36 -8.31 -5.16 15.22
N THR A 37 -8.64 -6.33 14.66
CA THR A 37 -8.64 -7.58 15.40
C THR A 37 -7.35 -8.36 15.17
N LEU A 38 -6.40 -8.26 16.09
CA LEU A 38 -5.21 -9.11 16.07
C LEU A 38 -5.49 -10.42 16.81
N ILE A 39 -5.37 -11.53 16.10
CA ILE A 39 -5.57 -12.88 16.64
C ILE A 39 -4.32 -13.73 16.43
N GLU A 40 -4.14 -14.69 17.33
CA GLU A 40 -3.11 -15.71 17.19
C GLU A 40 -3.76 -16.93 16.52
N PRO A 41 -3.43 -17.23 15.25
CA PRO A 41 -4.02 -18.36 14.57
C PRO A 41 -3.56 -19.67 15.22
N GLU A 42 -4.44 -20.68 15.22
CA GLU A 42 -4.06 -22.04 15.61
C GLU A 42 -3.23 -22.66 14.48
N ARG A 43 -1.90 -22.68 14.65
CA ARG A 43 -0.98 -23.19 13.63
C ARG A 43 -0.87 -24.71 13.70
N GLN A 44 -1.20 -25.34 12.59
CA GLN A 44 -0.88 -26.73 12.28
C GLN A 44 0.22 -26.77 11.20
N LYS A 45 0.71 -27.96 10.90
CA LYS A 45 1.93 -28.18 10.10
C LYS A 45 1.93 -27.44 8.76
N ASP A 46 0.81 -27.46 8.05
CA ASP A 46 0.66 -26.90 6.69
C ASP A 46 -0.60 -26.02 6.54
N GLU A 47 -1.26 -25.74 7.67
CA GLU A 47 -2.53 -25.03 7.73
C GLU A 47 -2.62 -24.28 9.06
N PHE A 48 -3.29 -23.13 9.07
CA PHE A 48 -3.63 -22.48 10.32
C PHE A 48 -5.08 -22.01 10.32
N THR A 49 -5.69 -22.08 11.50
CA THR A 49 -7.10 -21.72 11.68
C THR A 49 -7.21 -20.37 12.36
N VAL A 50 -8.00 -19.48 11.78
CA VAL A 50 -8.27 -18.15 12.34
C VAL A 50 -9.71 -18.05 12.82
N GLU A 51 -9.89 -17.49 14.02
CA GLU A 51 -11.21 -17.18 14.54
C GLU A 51 -11.68 -15.82 14.04
N ALA A 52 -12.62 -15.82 13.11
CA ALA A 52 -13.21 -14.62 12.54
C ALA A 52 -14.59 -14.32 13.14
N PRO A 53 -14.97 -13.04 13.25
CA PRO A 53 -16.32 -12.66 13.68
C PRO A 53 -17.36 -13.20 12.69
N ASN A 54 -18.49 -13.72 13.21
CA ASN A 54 -19.58 -14.18 12.37
C ASN A 54 -20.40 -12.98 11.89
N LEU A 55 -20.03 -12.45 10.72
CA LEU A 55 -20.73 -11.36 10.07
C LEU A 55 -21.67 -11.95 9.00
N ASP A 56 -22.91 -11.45 8.92
CA ASP A 56 -23.95 -11.93 7.99
C ASP A 56 -23.61 -11.70 6.51
N ASP A 57 -22.91 -10.61 6.17
CA ASP A 57 -22.50 -10.28 4.80
C ASP A 57 -21.24 -9.38 4.84
N GLY A 58 -20.32 -9.56 3.89
CA GLY A 58 -19.11 -8.74 3.77
C GLY A 58 -17.87 -9.52 3.34
N LEU A 59 -16.75 -8.79 3.25
CA LEU A 59 -15.42 -9.32 3.03
C LEU A 59 -14.61 -9.16 4.32
N LEU A 60 -14.01 -10.25 4.78
CA LEU A 60 -13.04 -10.21 5.86
C LEU A 60 -11.65 -10.01 5.29
N PHE A 61 -10.97 -8.96 5.72
CA PHE A 61 -9.57 -8.72 5.37
C PHE A 61 -8.68 -9.40 6.39
N ILE A 62 -7.87 -10.36 5.94
CA ILE A 62 -7.02 -11.20 6.76
C ILE A 62 -5.58 -10.91 6.35
N ASN A 63 -4.84 -10.25 7.23
CA ASN A 63 -3.43 -9.90 7.04
C ASN A 63 -2.56 -10.87 7.83
N LEU A 64 -1.66 -11.56 7.13
CA LEU A 64 -0.67 -12.45 7.73
C LEU A 64 0.52 -11.60 8.15
N ILE A 65 0.84 -11.66 9.44
CA ILE A 65 1.87 -10.84 10.06
C ILE A 65 3.01 -11.74 10.52
N ASP A 66 4.22 -11.39 10.11
CA ASP A 66 5.46 -12.04 10.53
C ASP A 66 5.82 -11.71 12.00
N VAL A 67 6.82 -12.42 12.57
CA VAL A 67 7.37 -12.13 13.91
C VAL A 67 7.78 -10.66 14.09
N HIS A 68 8.19 -9.98 13.02
CA HIS A 68 8.56 -8.57 13.05
C HIS A 68 7.38 -7.59 13.04
N GLY A 69 6.14 -8.07 12.92
CA GLY A 69 4.97 -7.21 12.80
C GLY A 69 4.72 -6.69 11.37
N ALA A 70 5.48 -7.18 10.38
CA ALA A 70 5.31 -6.84 8.98
C ALA A 70 4.24 -7.74 8.34
N SER A 71 3.36 -7.15 7.54
CA SER A 71 2.42 -7.90 6.70
C SER A 71 3.18 -8.62 5.59
N ILE A 72 3.04 -9.95 5.51
CA ILE A 72 3.69 -10.80 4.51
C ILE A 72 2.71 -11.34 3.47
N ALA A 73 1.41 -11.43 3.79
CA ALA A 73 0.38 -11.80 2.82
C ALA A 73 -1.00 -11.24 3.21
N ASP A 74 -1.76 -10.84 2.19
CA ASP A 74 -3.11 -10.31 2.34
C ASP A 74 -4.14 -11.28 1.75
N LEU A 75 -5.14 -11.68 2.53
CA LEU A 75 -6.22 -12.55 2.09
C LEU A 75 -7.55 -11.83 2.28
N ALA A 76 -8.48 -11.99 1.33
CA ALA A 76 -9.85 -11.58 1.51
C ALA A 76 -10.75 -12.82 1.57
N TYR A 77 -11.55 -12.96 2.62
CA TYR A 77 -12.52 -14.05 2.74
C TYR A 77 -13.93 -13.49 2.52
N ASP A 78 -14.57 -13.96 1.45
CA ASP A 78 -15.95 -13.60 1.10
C ASP A 78 -16.89 -14.44 1.97
N LEU A 79 -17.56 -13.78 2.91
CA LEU A 79 -18.46 -14.43 3.87
C LEU A 79 -19.71 -15.00 3.21
N LYS A 80 -20.16 -14.35 2.13
CA LYS A 80 -21.35 -14.75 1.38
C LYS A 80 -21.09 -15.97 0.51
N ALA A 81 -19.92 -16.02 -0.13
CA ALA A 81 -19.51 -17.13 -0.98
C ALA A 81 -18.81 -18.26 -0.20
N GLY A 82 -18.36 -17.98 1.03
CA GLY A 82 -17.53 -18.89 1.82
C GLY A 82 -16.19 -19.22 1.14
N LYS A 83 -15.62 -18.26 0.41
CA LYS A 83 -14.42 -18.48 -0.41
C LYS A 83 -13.39 -17.39 -0.19
N PHE A 84 -12.13 -17.80 -0.17
CA PHE A 84 -11.03 -16.85 -0.30
C PHE A 84 -11.01 -16.27 -1.70
N ARG A 85 -10.81 -14.96 -1.75
CA ARG A 85 -10.63 -14.18 -2.96
C ARG A 85 -9.35 -13.40 -2.79
N ARG A 86 -8.67 -13.15 -3.90
CA ARG A 86 -7.57 -12.20 -3.91
C ARG A 86 -8.11 -10.87 -3.41
N PHE A 87 -7.44 -10.29 -2.43
CA PHE A 87 -7.65 -8.89 -2.10
C PHE A 87 -7.09 -8.09 -3.27
N GLU A 88 -7.85 -8.05 -4.36
CA GLU A 88 -7.65 -7.07 -5.40
C GLU A 88 -8.19 -5.79 -4.79
N SER A 89 -7.34 -5.01 -4.12
CA SER A 89 -7.56 -3.58 -3.96
C SER A 89 -7.59 -3.00 -5.36
N ASP A 90 -8.72 -3.15 -6.07
CA ASP A 90 -8.97 -2.73 -7.44
C ASP A 90 -7.71 -2.57 -8.31
N THR A 91 -7.06 -3.69 -8.59
CA THR A 91 -6.29 -3.82 -9.83
C THR A 91 -6.74 -5.09 -10.52
N LYS A 92 -7.96 -5.00 -11.07
CA LYS A 92 -8.26 -5.46 -12.43
C LYS A 92 -6.96 -5.47 -13.26
N PRO A 93 -6.72 -6.44 -14.16
CA PRO A 93 -5.74 -6.28 -15.22
C PRO A 93 -6.24 -5.19 -16.19
N ALA A 94 -6.23 -3.94 -15.75
CA ALA A 94 -6.39 -2.77 -16.56
C ALA A 94 -5.00 -2.50 -17.11
N ALA A 95 -4.80 -2.99 -18.33
CA ALA A 95 -3.83 -2.53 -19.30
C ALA A 95 -3.08 -1.27 -18.85
N SER A 96 -1.77 -1.40 -18.63
CA SER A 96 -0.87 -0.26 -18.68
C SER A 96 -1.33 0.94 -17.85
N ALA A 97 -1.35 0.82 -16.52
CA ALA A 97 -0.72 1.92 -15.79
C ALA A 97 0.72 1.92 -16.28
N LYS A 98 0.99 2.69 -17.36
CA LYS A 98 2.33 3.19 -17.58
C LYS A 98 2.65 3.84 -16.25
N ALA A 99 3.45 3.15 -15.44
CA ALA A 99 4.54 3.81 -14.77
C ALA A 99 5.10 4.74 -15.84
N ASN A 100 4.69 5.99 -15.80
CA ASN A 100 5.39 7.04 -16.47
C ASN A 100 6.47 7.37 -15.45
N PRO A 101 7.70 6.79 -15.56
CA PRO A 101 8.79 7.15 -14.66
C PRO A 101 9.15 8.66 -14.71
N GLN A 102 8.45 9.42 -15.57
CA GLN A 102 8.60 10.84 -15.86
C GLN A 102 7.69 11.78 -15.03
N ALA A 103 6.77 11.30 -14.20
CA ALA A 103 5.80 12.18 -13.55
C ALA A 103 5.46 11.73 -12.12
N ASP A 104 6.50 11.58 -11.29
CA ASP A 104 6.30 11.52 -9.84
C ASP A 104 6.41 12.96 -9.30
N PRO A 105 5.28 13.62 -8.95
CA PRO A 105 5.30 15.02 -8.55
C PRO A 105 6.16 15.28 -7.31
N GLY A 106 6.39 14.26 -6.48
CA GLY A 106 7.27 14.33 -5.33
C GLY A 106 8.74 14.44 -5.73
N ARG A 107 9.20 13.66 -6.72
CA ARG A 107 10.56 13.76 -7.27
C ARG A 107 10.82 15.08 -7.97
N ASP A 108 9.91 15.53 -8.83
CA ASP A 108 10.08 16.78 -9.58
C ASP A 108 10.11 18.00 -8.64
N LEU A 109 9.26 18.01 -7.60
CA LEU A 109 9.33 19.04 -6.57
C LEU A 109 10.65 18.96 -5.79
N GLY A 110 11.08 17.77 -5.38
CA GLY A 110 12.36 17.59 -4.67
C GLY A 110 13.56 18.15 -5.44
N LEU A 111 13.60 17.93 -6.76
CA LEU A 111 14.61 18.53 -7.65
C LEU A 111 14.50 20.05 -7.69
N ALA A 112 13.29 20.60 -7.82
CA ALA A 112 13.08 22.05 -7.83
C ALA A 112 13.51 22.71 -6.51
N LEU A 113 13.28 22.04 -5.37
CA LEU A 113 13.73 22.49 -4.06
C LEU A 113 15.24 22.41 -3.90
N GLN A 114 15.88 21.37 -4.43
CA GLN A 114 17.34 21.24 -4.43
C GLN A 114 18.01 22.35 -5.27
N ILE A 115 17.39 22.75 -6.38
CA ILE A 115 17.88 23.88 -7.20
C ILE A 115 17.62 25.22 -6.49
N GLY A 116 16.52 25.34 -5.74
CA GLY A 116 16.21 26.54 -4.95
C GLY A 116 15.90 27.79 -5.78
N ASN A 117 15.53 27.61 -7.06
CA ASN A 117 15.34 28.72 -7.99
C ASN A 117 13.87 28.86 -8.40
N ARG A 118 13.40 30.11 -8.48
CA ARG A 118 12.07 30.48 -8.97
C ARG A 118 11.69 29.79 -10.29
N THR A 119 12.63 29.69 -11.24
CA THR A 119 12.41 29.06 -12.55
C THR A 119 12.11 27.57 -12.44
N ALA A 120 12.79 26.85 -11.55
CA ALA A 120 12.58 25.41 -11.35
C ALA A 120 11.19 25.14 -10.75
N VAL A 121 10.82 25.91 -9.73
CA VAL A 121 9.50 25.81 -9.06
C VAL A 121 8.37 26.23 -10.01
N THR A 122 8.57 27.25 -10.84
CA THR A 122 7.59 27.67 -11.86
C THR A 122 7.40 26.61 -12.94
N THR A 123 8.48 25.93 -13.34
CA THR A 123 8.42 24.83 -14.32
C THR A 123 7.64 23.65 -13.75
N PHE A 124 7.91 23.29 -12.50
CA PHE A 124 7.12 22.30 -11.77
C PHE A 124 5.62 22.64 -11.77
N LEU A 125 5.25 23.89 -11.46
CA LEU A 125 3.84 24.34 -11.48
C LEU A 125 3.19 24.29 -12.86
N LYS A 126 3.95 24.47 -13.95
CA LYS A 126 3.45 24.32 -15.32
C LYS A 126 3.11 22.87 -15.65
N HIS A 127 3.90 21.92 -15.15
CA HIS A 127 3.65 20.49 -15.32
C HIS A 127 2.60 19.95 -14.34
N HIS A 128 2.53 20.53 -13.14
CA HIS A 128 1.63 20.15 -12.04
C HIS A 128 0.85 21.36 -11.52
N PRO A 129 -0.21 21.81 -12.23
CA PRO A 129 -0.93 23.02 -11.88
C PRO A 129 -1.89 22.87 -10.68
N LYS A 130 -2.19 21.64 -10.24
CA LYS A 130 -3.16 21.32 -9.18
C LYS A 130 -2.70 20.14 -8.33
N GLY A 131 -3.14 20.11 -7.08
CA GLY A 131 -2.85 19.04 -6.11
C GLY A 131 -1.86 19.48 -5.03
N PHE A 132 -1.66 18.63 -4.03
CA PHE A 132 -0.87 18.93 -2.82
C PHE A 132 0.52 19.51 -3.11
N TYR A 133 1.24 18.94 -4.08
CA TYR A 133 2.57 19.42 -4.46
C TYR A 133 2.55 20.77 -5.18
N ALA A 134 1.47 21.10 -5.89
CA ALA A 134 1.29 22.41 -6.52
C ALA A 134 1.09 23.50 -5.45
N ASP A 135 0.35 23.19 -4.38
CA ASP A 135 0.19 24.10 -3.24
C ASP A 135 1.53 24.31 -2.51
N LEU A 136 2.32 23.25 -2.33
CA LEU A 136 3.66 23.33 -1.73
C LEU A 136 4.65 24.12 -2.61
N ALA A 137 4.61 23.92 -3.92
CA ALA A 137 5.45 24.65 -4.88
C ALA A 137 5.11 26.14 -4.92
N LYS A 138 3.82 26.52 -4.86
CA LYS A 138 3.41 27.93 -4.74
C LYS A 138 3.96 28.57 -3.47
N ALA A 139 3.84 27.87 -2.33
CA ALA A 139 4.40 28.33 -1.07
C ALA A 139 5.92 28.50 -1.14
N GLN A 140 6.63 27.64 -1.87
CA GLN A 140 8.07 27.80 -2.07
C GLN A 140 8.46 28.89 -3.05
N LEU A 141 7.67 29.10 -4.09
CA LEU A 141 7.86 30.22 -5.01
C LEU A 141 7.78 31.56 -4.25
N GLU A 142 6.77 31.71 -3.39
CA GLU A 142 6.57 32.91 -2.58
C GLU A 142 7.75 33.17 -1.60
N LYS A 143 8.30 32.10 -1.01
CA LYS A 143 9.49 32.18 -0.16
C LYS A 143 10.72 32.61 -0.95
N ILE A 144 10.98 32.01 -2.11
CA ILE A 144 12.11 32.36 -2.96
C ILE A 144 11.99 33.81 -3.45
N GLU A 145 10.81 34.25 -3.87
CA GLU A 145 10.59 35.65 -4.28
C GLU A 145 10.83 36.64 -3.14
N THR A 146 10.44 36.28 -1.91
CA THR A 146 10.69 37.08 -0.71
C THR A 146 12.20 37.15 -0.39
N GLU A 147 12.91 36.03 -0.51
CA GLU A 147 14.34 35.94 -0.24
C GLU A 147 15.17 36.66 -1.32
N GLU A 148 14.83 36.51 -2.61
CA GLU A 148 15.46 37.25 -3.71
C GLU A 148 15.21 38.77 -3.59
N ALA A 149 14.01 39.18 -3.17
CA ALA A 149 13.71 40.59 -2.92
C ALA A 149 14.48 41.15 -1.72
N ALA A 150 14.68 40.34 -0.67
CA ALA A 150 15.47 40.71 0.50
C ALA A 150 16.97 40.80 0.18
N ALA A 151 17.50 39.87 -0.62
CA ALA A 151 18.90 39.86 -1.06
C ALA A 151 19.26 40.99 -2.03
N LYS A 152 18.27 41.57 -2.72
CA LYS A 152 18.44 42.69 -3.65
C LYS A 152 18.30 44.07 -3.00
N LYS A 153 18.08 44.14 -1.69
CA LYS A 153 18.05 45.40 -0.95
C LYS A 153 19.50 45.81 -0.60
N PRO A 154 20.03 46.93 -1.13
CA PRO A 154 21.39 47.39 -0.84
C PRO A 154 21.55 47.86 0.61
#